data_AF-A0A528FLM6-F1
#
_entry.id   AF-A0A528FLM6-F1
#
_cell.length_a   1.000
_cell.length_b   1.000
_cell.length_c   1.000
_cell.angle_alpha   90.00
_cell.angle_beta   90.00
_cell.angle_gamma   90.00
#
_symmetry.space_group_name_H-M   'P 1'
#
loop_
_entity.id
_entity.type
_entity.pdbx_description
1 polymer ?
#
loop_
_entity_poly.entity_id
_entity_poly.type
_entity_poly.pdbx_seq_one_letter_code
_entity_poly.pdbx_strand_id
1 'polypeptide(L)'
;AYGIGGSIIGYAFSSDPLGPRVFPVALSIVLGVLAAWYFFTPGDSEGFPSGRLLWRVIGIPVTLIVSVLMFEPIGFAASTFVLSFAVALIFEAPLKKALIGAVGHAALWWFVFSFLLEVYLPVGAMFAG
;
A
#
# COMPACT_ATOMS: atom_id res chain seq x y z
N ALA A 1 9.83 14.93 -2.13
CA ALA A 1 8.87 14.74 -3.24
C ALA A 1 7.44 15.11 -2.83
N TYR A 2 6.85 14.49 -1.79
CA TYR A 2 5.44 14.72 -1.42
C TYR A 2 5.05 16.16 -1.02
N GLY A 3 5.88 16.90 -0.27
CA GLY A 3 5.56 18.28 0.14
C GLY A 3 5.61 19.30 -1.02
N ILE A 4 6.81 19.55 -1.54
CA ILE A 4 7.01 20.49 -2.66
C ILE A 4 6.24 20.03 -3.92
N GLY A 5 6.32 18.75 -4.28
CA GLY A 5 5.62 18.19 -5.44
C GLY A 5 4.10 18.15 -5.27
N GLY A 6 3.59 17.95 -4.05
CA GLY A 6 2.16 18.04 -3.77
C GLY A 6 1.63 19.47 -3.82
N SER A 7 2.43 20.45 -3.39
CA SER A 7 2.01 21.87 -3.32
C SER A 7 1.73 22.49 -4.70
N ILE A 8 2.30 21.94 -5.76
CA ILE A 8 2.19 22.46 -7.14
C ILE A 8 1.06 21.82 -7.97
N ILE A 9 0.34 20.81 -7.48
CA ILE A 9 -0.68 20.06 -8.26
C ILE A 9 -1.87 20.97 -8.59
N GLY A 10 -2.04 21.47 -9.82
CA GLY A 10 -3.19 22.31 -10.20
C GLY A 10 -4.55 21.69 -9.82
N TYR A 11 -5.52 22.50 -9.39
CA TYR A 11 -6.89 22.06 -9.12
C TYR A 11 -7.86 22.72 -10.10
N ALA A 12 -8.89 21.99 -10.55
CA ALA A 12 -9.97 22.57 -11.34
C ALA A 12 -11.01 23.18 -10.38
N PHE A 13 -11.67 24.27 -10.79
CA PHE A 13 -12.71 24.95 -9.98
C PHE A 13 -13.88 24.04 -9.55
N SER A 14 -14.02 22.84 -10.13
CA SER A 14 -15.06 21.85 -9.83
C SER A 14 -14.55 20.64 -9.02
N SER A 15 -13.33 20.68 -8.48
CA SER A 15 -12.79 19.60 -7.64
C SER A 15 -13.29 19.70 -6.19
N ASP A 16 -13.35 18.55 -5.51
CA ASP A 16 -13.68 18.39 -4.08
C ASP A 16 -13.06 19.52 -3.22
N PRO A 17 -13.79 20.08 -2.23
CA PRO A 17 -13.35 21.22 -1.42
C PRO A 17 -11.96 21.06 -0.77
N LEU A 18 -11.49 19.84 -0.53
CA LEU A 18 -10.13 19.60 -0.02
C LEU A 18 -9.06 19.57 -1.13
N GLY A 19 -9.41 19.21 -2.35
CA GLY A 19 -8.49 19.12 -3.50
C GLY A 19 -7.38 18.07 -3.35
N PRO A 20 -6.72 17.68 -4.46
CA PRO A 20 -5.72 16.61 -4.46
C PRO A 20 -4.42 16.94 -3.69
N ARG A 21 -4.24 18.20 -3.28
CA ARG A 21 -3.03 18.69 -2.60
C ARG A 21 -2.98 18.35 -1.12
N VAL A 22 -4.13 18.24 -0.45
CA VAL A 22 -4.17 18.18 1.02
C VAL A 22 -3.48 16.92 1.53
N PHE A 23 -3.76 15.77 0.93
CA PHE A 23 -3.17 14.50 1.34
C PHE A 23 -1.62 14.50 1.28
N PRO A 24 -0.97 14.77 0.12
CA PRO A 24 0.49 14.73 0.03
C PRO A 24 1.17 15.78 0.91
N VAL A 25 0.58 16.96 1.07
CA VAL A 25 1.13 18.02 1.93
C VAL A 25 1.01 17.64 3.41
N ALA A 26 -0.17 17.20 3.88
CA ALA A 26 -0.36 16.76 5.25
C ALA A 26 0.57 15.59 5.61
N LEU A 27 0.68 14.60 4.72
CA LEU A 27 1.60 13.48 4.89
C LEU A 27 3.06 13.97 5.00
N SER A 28 3.47 14.95 4.19
CA SER A 28 4.84 15.49 4.26
C SER A 28 5.15 16.19 5.58
N ILE A 29 4.16 16.86 6.18
CA ILE A 29 4.30 17.50 7.49
C ILE A 29 4.52 16.43 8.57
N VAL A 30 3.67 15.41 8.59
CA VAL A 30 3.78 14.30 9.55
C VAL A 30 5.13 13.58 9.40
N LEU A 31 5.51 13.23 8.18
CA LEU A 31 6.81 12.59 7.91
C LEU A 31 7.99 13.50 8.29
N GLY A 32 7.88 14.80 8.06
CA GLY A 32 8.91 15.77 8.47
C GLY A 32 9.09 15.82 9.98
N VAL A 33 7.98 15.84 10.74
CA VAL A 33 8.01 15.79 12.20
C VAL A 33 8.61 14.49 12.71
N LEU A 34 8.19 13.35 12.16
CA LEU A 34 8.73 12.03 12.54
C LEU A 34 10.21 11.89 12.20
N ALA A 35 10.66 12.43 11.06
CA ALA A 35 12.07 12.43 10.68
C ALA A 35 12.90 13.32 11.60
N ALA A 36 12.40 14.51 11.97
CA ALA A 36 13.06 15.38 12.94
C ALA A 36 13.16 14.70 14.31
N TRP A 37 12.07 14.08 14.77
CA TRP A 37 12.06 13.31 16.01
C TRP A 37 13.11 12.20 15.98
N TYR A 38 13.12 11.37 14.94
CA TYR A 38 14.06 10.26 14.78
C TYR A 38 15.51 10.76 14.74
N PHE A 39 15.77 11.92 14.11
CA PHE A 39 17.09 12.54 14.09
C PHE A 39 17.59 12.94 15.49
N PHE A 40 16.71 13.45 16.35
CA PHE A 40 17.06 13.82 17.73
C PHE A 40 17.00 12.66 18.72
N THR A 41 16.34 11.55 18.39
CA THR A 41 16.26 10.34 19.20
C THR A 41 16.69 9.13 18.36
N PRO A 42 17.98 9.04 17.99
CA PRO A 42 18.48 7.88 17.27
C PRO A 42 18.39 6.65 18.18
N GLY A 43 17.69 5.62 17.71
CA GLY A 43 17.68 4.31 18.36
C GLY A 43 18.93 3.51 18.03
N ASP A 44 19.03 2.30 18.60
CA ASP A 44 20.08 1.36 18.25
C ASP A 44 19.91 0.90 16.79
N SER A 45 20.98 1.01 15.99
CA SER A 45 20.98 0.52 14.61
C SER A 45 21.41 -0.94 14.56
N GLU A 46 20.51 -1.84 14.17
CA GLU A 46 20.92 -3.18 13.74
C GLU A 46 21.74 -3.09 12.44
N GLY A 47 22.67 -4.02 12.25
CA GLY A 47 23.45 -4.13 11.03
C GLY A 47 22.57 -4.39 9.80
N PHE A 48 23.08 -4.07 8.61
CA PHE A 48 22.34 -4.30 7.38
C PHE A 48 22.00 -5.80 7.21
N PRO A 49 20.75 -6.14 6.84
CA PRO A 49 20.33 -7.53 6.72
C PRO A 49 21.13 -8.25 5.63
N SER A 50 21.55 -9.49 5.92
CA SER A 50 22.29 -10.33 4.98
C SER A 50 21.63 -11.69 4.78
N GLY A 51 21.98 -12.38 3.69
CA GLY A 51 21.49 -13.72 3.39
C GLY A 51 19.97 -13.81 3.23
N ARG A 52 19.33 -14.71 3.99
CA ARG A 52 17.88 -14.98 3.88
C ARG A 52 17.02 -13.78 4.31
N LEU A 53 17.48 -13.00 5.28
CA LEU A 53 16.76 -11.81 5.74
C LEU A 53 16.72 -10.73 4.66
N LEU A 54 17.82 -10.54 3.92
CA LEU A 54 17.88 -9.60 2.80
C LEU A 54 16.84 -9.95 1.71
N TRP A 55 16.70 -11.23 1.37
CA TRP A 55 15.69 -11.69 0.41
C TRP A 55 14.26 -11.41 0.86
N ARG A 56 13.97 -11.49 2.16
CA ARG A 56 12.65 -11.13 2.70
C ARG A 56 12.41 -9.63 2.60
N VAL A 57 13.42 -8.83 2.95
CA VAL A 57 13.36 -7.37 2.88
C VAL A 57 13.12 -6.90 1.44
N ILE A 58 13.82 -7.49 0.46
CA ILE A 58 13.61 -7.21 -0.97
C ILE A 58 12.29 -7.82 -1.48
N GLY A 59 11.84 -8.92 -0.90
CA GLY A 59 10.58 -9.57 -1.25
C GLY A 59 9.38 -8.64 -1.09
N ILE A 60 9.34 -7.80 -0.04
CA ILE A 60 8.23 -6.87 0.21
C ILE A 60 8.01 -5.87 -0.93
N PRO A 61 8.99 -5.04 -1.35
CA PRO A 61 8.81 -4.12 -2.46
C PRO A 61 8.57 -4.84 -3.79
N VAL A 62 9.18 -6.01 -4.01
CA VAL A 62 8.91 -6.83 -5.21
C VAL A 62 7.46 -7.28 -5.24
N THR A 63 6.93 -7.79 -4.12
CA THR A 63 5.51 -8.17 -4.00
C THR A 63 4.61 -6.97 -4.25
N LEU A 64 4.92 -5.79 -3.71
CA LEU A 64 4.15 -4.57 -3.97
C LEU A 64 4.09 -4.24 -5.46
N ILE A 65 5.23 -4.25 -6.15
CA ILE A 65 5.29 -3.97 -7.59
C ILE A 65 4.46 -4.98 -8.37
N VAL A 66 4.63 -6.28 -8.08
CA VAL A 66 3.87 -7.35 -8.73
C VAL A 66 2.37 -7.17 -8.50
N SER A 67 1.93 -6.88 -7.28
CA SER A 67 0.52 -6.68 -6.95
C SER A 67 -0.07 -5.45 -7.63
N VAL A 68 0.69 -4.37 -7.81
CA VAL A 68 0.23 -3.18 -8.55
C VAL A 68 0.11 -3.49 -10.05
N LEU A 69 1.08 -4.20 -10.63
CA LEU A 69 1.02 -4.62 -12.04
C LEU A 69 -0.14 -5.57 -12.32
N MET A 70 -0.53 -6.37 -11.32
CA MET A 70 -1.69 -7.26 -11.38
C MET A 70 -3.03 -6.51 -11.25
N PHE A 71 -3.03 -5.28 -10.77
CA PHE A 71 -4.25 -4.55 -10.46
C PHE A 71 -5.15 -4.31 -11.68
N GLU A 72 -4.54 -3.96 -12.81
CA GLU A 72 -5.24 -3.80 -14.09
C GLU A 72 -5.79 -5.14 -14.63
N PRO A 73 -5.00 -6.23 -14.77
CA PRO A 73 -5.49 -7.46 -15.38
C PRO A 73 -6.45 -8.28 -14.51
N ILE A 74 -6.15 -8.49 -13.22
CA ILE A 74 -6.94 -9.38 -12.33
C ILE A 74 -7.85 -8.63 -11.36
N GLY A 75 -7.77 -7.30 -11.31
CA GLY A 75 -8.64 -6.47 -10.48
C GLY A 75 -8.19 -6.35 -9.02
N PHE A 76 -8.97 -5.59 -8.26
CA PHE A 76 -8.66 -5.20 -6.87
C PHE A 76 -8.59 -6.39 -5.92
N ALA A 77 -9.62 -7.24 -5.89
CA ALA A 77 -9.74 -8.29 -4.89
C ALA A 77 -8.63 -9.34 -5.03
N ALA A 78 -8.34 -9.77 -6.26
CA ALA A 78 -7.32 -10.76 -6.53
C ALA A 78 -5.91 -10.20 -6.29
N SER A 79 -5.65 -8.94 -6.66
CA SER A 79 -4.36 -8.28 -6.40
C SER A 79 -4.11 -8.09 -4.90
N THR A 80 -5.15 -7.72 -4.15
CA THR A 80 -5.08 -7.57 -2.69
C THR A 80 -4.85 -8.91 -1.99
N PHE A 81 -5.47 -9.98 -2.50
CA PHE A 81 -5.20 -11.35 -2.04
C PHE A 81 -3.74 -11.73 -2.26
N VAL A 82 -3.21 -11.54 -3.47
CA VAL A 82 -1.81 -11.86 -3.80
C VAL A 82 -0.85 -11.08 -2.90
N LEU A 83 -1.07 -9.78 -2.73
CA LEU A 83 -0.27 -8.93 -1.85
C LEU A 83 -0.27 -9.47 -0.42
N SER A 84 -1.45 -9.67 0.15
CA SER A 84 -1.61 -10.08 1.55
C SER A 84 -1.05 -11.48 1.80
N PHE A 85 -1.27 -12.40 0.85
CA PHE A 85 -0.78 -13.77 0.93
C PHE A 85 0.75 -13.84 0.82
N ALA A 86 1.33 -13.17 -0.17
CA ALA A 86 2.78 -13.17 -0.36
C ALA A 86 3.50 -12.49 0.82
N VAL A 87 2.97 -11.39 1.34
CA VAL A 87 3.48 -10.76 2.56
C VAL A 87 3.41 -11.74 3.73
N ALA A 88 2.27 -12.40 3.96
CA ALA A 88 2.15 -13.38 5.02
C ALA A 88 3.19 -14.53 4.91
N LEU A 89 3.48 -14.99 3.69
CA LEU A 89 4.52 -16.00 3.46
C LEU A 89 5.94 -15.46 3.71
N ILE A 90 6.24 -14.21 3.37
CA ILE A 90 7.53 -13.56 3.65
C ILE A 90 7.78 -13.51 5.17
N PHE A 91 6.72 -13.31 5.96
CA PHE A 91 6.74 -13.35 7.42
C PHE A 91 6.58 -14.77 8.01
N GLU A 92 6.69 -15.82 7.19
CA GLU A 92 6.64 -17.23 7.58
C GLU A 92 5.35 -17.64 8.30
N ALA A 93 4.24 -17.00 7.97
CA ALA A 93 2.94 -17.43 8.45
C ALA A 93 2.63 -18.86 7.93
N PRO A 94 2.05 -19.74 8.76
CA PRO A 94 1.65 -21.05 8.29
C PRO A 94 0.60 -20.94 7.19
N LEU A 95 0.73 -21.75 6.14
CA LEU A 95 -0.03 -21.63 4.88
C LEU A 95 -1.54 -21.46 5.07
N LYS A 96 -2.13 -22.22 6.00
CA LYS A 96 -3.57 -22.11 6.33
C LYS A 96 -3.95 -20.73 6.87
N LYS A 97 -3.15 -20.17 7.78
CA LYS A 97 -3.38 -18.84 8.34
C LYS A 97 -3.11 -17.74 7.31
N ALA A 98 -2.09 -17.91 6.48
CA ALA A 98 -1.79 -17.01 5.38
C ALA A 98 -2.96 -16.92 4.39
N LEU A 99 -3.55 -18.06 4.02
CA LEU A 99 -4.67 -18.12 3.09
C LEU A 99 -5.94 -17.50 3.68
N ILE A 100 -6.31 -17.87 4.91
CA ILE A 100 -7.47 -17.28 5.60
C ILE A 100 -7.29 -15.76 5.79
N GLY A 101 -6.09 -15.35 6.21
CA GLY A 101 -5.75 -13.94 6.39
C GLY A 101 -5.87 -13.15 5.08
N ALA A 102 -5.33 -13.68 3.98
CA ALA A 102 -5.37 -13.02 2.68
C ALA A 102 -6.81 -12.92 2.11
N VAL A 103 -7.60 -13.99 2.22
CA VAL A 103 -9.02 -13.96 1.82
C VAL A 103 -9.78 -12.94 2.68
N GLY A 104 -9.58 -12.97 4.00
CA GLY A 104 -10.21 -12.03 4.92
C GLY A 104 -9.83 -10.58 4.62
N HIS A 105 -8.56 -10.30 4.33
CA HIS A 105 -8.07 -8.96 4.01
C HIS A 105 -8.66 -8.45 2.69
N ALA A 106 -8.67 -9.28 1.65
CA ALA A 106 -9.26 -8.94 0.36
C ALA A 106 -10.77 -8.69 0.48
N ALA A 107 -11.50 -9.56 1.19
CA ALA A 107 -12.94 -9.43 1.39
C ALA A 107 -13.29 -8.19 2.24
N LEU A 108 -12.53 -7.94 3.32
CA LEU A 108 -12.73 -6.79 4.20
C LEU A 108 -12.62 -5.47 3.42
N TRP A 109 -11.52 -5.28 2.69
CA TRP A 109 -11.33 -4.03 1.95
C TRP A 109 -12.27 -3.91 0.76
N TRP A 110 -12.55 -5.02 0.07
CA TRP A 110 -13.56 -5.02 -0.96
C TRP A 110 -14.92 -4.58 -0.42
N PHE A 111 -15.31 -5.06 0.77
CA PHE A 111 -16.54 -4.64 1.43
C PHE A 111 -16.51 -3.15 1.82
N VAL A 112 -15.45 -2.69 2.47
CA VAL A 112 -15.31 -1.28 2.89
C VAL A 112 -15.40 -0.34 1.69
N PHE A 113 -14.66 -0.63 0.62
CA PHE A 113 -14.68 0.24 -0.55
C PHE A 113 -16.00 0.16 -1.32
N SER A 114 -16.59 -1.03 -1.46
CA SER A 114 -17.82 -1.19 -2.27
C SER A 114 -19.07 -0.68 -1.56
N PHE A 115 -19.19 -0.89 -0.23
CA PHE A 115 -20.43 -0.61 0.50
C PHE A 115 -20.34 0.57 1.47
N LEU A 116 -19.19 0.81 2.08
CA LEU A 116 -19.06 1.90 3.06
C LEU A 116 -18.64 3.19 2.38
N LEU A 117 -17.75 3.11 1.40
CA LEU A 117 -17.20 4.26 0.68
C LEU A 117 -17.81 4.43 -0.72
N GLU A 118 -18.55 3.43 -1.22
CA GLU A 118 -19.20 3.43 -2.55
C GLU A 118 -18.23 3.77 -3.70
N VAL A 119 -16.99 3.31 -3.59
CA VAL A 119 -15.92 3.53 -4.58
C VAL A 119 -15.89 2.40 -5.60
N TYR A 120 -15.73 2.75 -6.87
CA TYR A 120 -15.54 1.78 -7.94
C TYR A 120 -14.22 1.01 -7.75
N LEU A 121 -14.31 -0.32 -7.78
CA LEU A 121 -13.16 -1.22 -7.75
C LEU A 121 -13.03 -1.95 -9.09
N PRO A 122 -11.83 -1.99 -9.70
CA PRO A 122 -11.63 -2.72 -10.93
C PRO A 122 -11.84 -4.21 -10.70
N VAL A 123 -12.66 -4.81 -11.55
CA VAL A 123 -12.89 -6.26 -11.58
C VAL A 123 -11.74 -7.00 -12.27
N GLY A 124 -10.94 -6.27 -13.07
CA GLY A 124 -9.82 -6.77 -13.86
C GLY A 124 -10.17 -6.83 -15.34
N ALA A 125 -9.26 -6.38 -16.19
CA ALA A 125 -9.44 -6.37 -17.64
C ALA A 125 -9.68 -7.76 -18.23
N MET A 126 -9.23 -8.83 -17.56
CA MET A 126 -9.48 -10.20 -18.02
C MET A 126 -10.91 -10.69 -17.74
N PHE A 127 -11.65 -10.02 -16.86
CA PHE A 127 -13.02 -10.34 -16.51
C PHE A 127 -14.03 -9.31 -17.07
N ALA A 128 -13.53 -8.13 -17.45
CA ALA A 128 -14.26 -7.13 -18.21
C ALA A 128 -14.22 -7.53 -19.70
N GLY A 129 -15.28 -8.21 -20.15
CA GLY A 129 -15.49 -8.51 -21.58
C GLY A 129 -15.74 -7.27 -22.42
#